data_AF-A0A838W9X9-F1
#
_entry.id   AF-A0A838W9X9-F1
#
_cell.length_a   1.000
_cell.length_b   1.000
_cell.length_c   1.000
_cell.angle_alpha   90.00
_cell.angle_beta   90.00
_cell.angle_gamma   90.00
#
_symmetry.space_group_name_H-M   'P 1'
#
loop_
_entity.id
_entity.type
_entity.pdbx_description
1 polymer ?
#
loop_
_entity_poly.entity_id
_entity_poly.type
_entity_poly.pdbx_seq_one_letter_code
_entity_poly.pdbx_strand_id
1 'polypeptide(L)' 'MSAMFSGATAFNRDLSGWCVSNIPFKPDGFDTEATSWTLANSRPLWGTSCPQ' A
#
# COMPACT_ATOMS: atom_id res chain seq x y z
N MET A 1 -1.27 7.15 -11.77
CA MET A 1 -0.14 6.25 -11.51
C MET A 1 -0.62 5.20 -10.51
N SER A 2 -0.96 3.99 -10.96
CA SER A 2 -1.67 2.97 -10.16
C SER A 2 -0.80 1.80 -9.72
N ALA A 3 0.47 1.73 -10.15
CA ALA A 3 1.34 0.56 -9.99
C ALA A 3 2.72 0.90 -9.40
N MET A 4 2.73 1.55 -8.22
CA MET A 4 3.96 2.03 -7.58
C MET A 4 4.91 0.91 -7.10
N PHE A 5 4.36 -0.18 -6.57
CA PHE A 5 5.07 -1.36 -6.06
C PHE A 5 4.75 -2.62 -6.85
N SER A 6 4.24 -2.48 -8.08
CA SER A 6 4.00 -3.63 -8.95
C SER A 6 5.34 -4.31 -9.28
N GLY A 7 5.44 -5.62 -9.04
CA GLY A 7 6.67 -6.40 -9.23
C GLY A 7 7.76 -6.13 -8.19
N ALA A 8 7.48 -5.39 -7.11
CA ALA A 8 8.42 -5.11 -6.04
C ALA A 8 8.58 -6.32 -5.09
N THR A 9 9.07 -7.44 -5.63
CA THR A 9 9.18 -8.72 -4.94
C THR A 9 10.11 -8.69 -3.73
N ALA A 10 11.03 -7.72 -3.63
CA ALA A 10 11.94 -7.56 -2.49
C ALA A 10 11.41 -6.61 -1.40
N PHE A 11 10.29 -5.90 -1.65
CA PHE A 11 9.77 -4.91 -0.71
C PHE A 11 9.04 -5.60 0.45
N ASN A 12 9.39 -5.26 1.69
CA ASN A 12 8.83 -5.85 2.91
C ASN A 12 8.74 -4.86 4.09
N ARG A 13 8.61 -3.56 3.80
CA ARG A 13 8.63 -2.52 4.82
C ARG A 13 7.21 -2.18 5.30
N ASP A 14 7.12 -1.76 6.56
CA ASP A 14 5.88 -1.27 7.14
C ASP A 14 5.59 0.17 6.70
N LEU A 15 4.45 0.37 6.04
CA LEU A 15 3.90 1.66 5.65
C LEU A 15 2.54 1.94 6.33
N SER A 16 2.18 1.19 7.37
CA SER A 16 0.93 1.39 8.13
C SER A 16 0.77 2.82 8.67
N GLY A 17 1.88 3.51 8.95
CA GLY A 17 1.90 4.91 9.37
C GLY A 17 1.71 5.93 8.24
N TRP A 18 1.71 5.49 6.98
CA TRP A 18 1.48 6.39 5.85
C TRP A 18 0.00 6.44 5.49
N CYS A 19 -0.62 7.57 5.81
CA CYS A 19 -1.96 7.89 5.37
C CYS A 19 -1.96 8.58 4.00
N VAL A 20 -2.71 8.01 3.05
CA VAL A 20 -3.00 8.59 1.74
C VAL A 20 -4.46 9.06 1.72
N SER A 21 -4.70 10.26 2.25
CA SER A 21 -6.05 10.84 2.38
C SER A 21 -6.71 11.24 1.05
N ASN A 22 -5.90 11.62 0.05
CA ASN A 22 -6.41 12.10 -1.24
C ASN A 22 -6.90 10.99 -2.18
N ILE A 23 -6.57 9.73 -1.89
CA ILE A 23 -6.97 8.60 -2.70
C ILE A 23 -7.88 7.72 -1.84
N PRO A 24 -9.15 7.52 -2.25
CA PRO A 24 -10.14 6.89 -1.37
C PRO A 24 -9.84 5.40 -1.10
N PHE A 25 -9.22 4.71 -2.06
CA PHE A 25 -8.93 3.27 -1.98
C PHE A 25 -7.58 2.94 -2.61
N LYS A 26 -6.95 1.86 -2.14
CA LYS A 26 -5.73 1.32 -2.77
C LYS A 26 -5.99 1.04 -4.25
N PRO A 27 -5.16 1.55 -5.18
CA PRO A 27 -5.22 1.14 -6.58
C PRO A 27 -4.98 -0.36 -6.74
N ASP A 28 -5.68 -1.00 -7.68
CA ASP A 28 -5.57 -2.45 -7.91
C ASP A 28 -4.13 -2.87 -8.20
N GLY A 29 -3.43 -2.11 -9.04
CA GLY A 29 -2.04 -2.37 -9.43
C GLY A 29 -0.99 -1.99 -8.39
N PHE A 30 -1.37 -1.40 -7.24
CA PHE A 30 -0.45 -0.68 -6.37
C PHE A 30 0.75 -1.54 -5.93
N ASP A 31 0.50 -2.80 -5.63
CA ASP A 31 1.44 -3.77 -5.08
C ASP A 31 1.26 -5.16 -5.70
N THR A 32 0.75 -5.22 -6.94
CA THR A 32 0.64 -6.48 -7.70
C THR A 32 1.99 -7.18 -7.73
N GLU A 33 2.05 -8.48 -7.45
CA GLU A 33 3.31 -9.25 -7.41
C GLU A 33 4.34 -8.79 -6.35
N ALA A 34 3.96 -7.96 -5.37
CA ALA A 34 4.80 -7.65 -4.20
C ALA A 34 4.81 -8.83 -3.19
N THR A 35 5.36 -9.97 -3.61
CA THR A 35 5.25 -11.25 -2.88
C THR A 35 5.94 -11.28 -1.53
N SER A 36 7.00 -10.49 -1.30
CA SER A 36 7.64 -10.39 0.02
C SER A 36 6.91 -9.46 1.00
N TRP A 37 5.88 -8.73 0.55
CA TRP A 37 5.11 -7.83 1.40
C TRP A 37 3.99 -8.59 2.12
N THR A 38 4.41 -9.54 2.96
CA THR A 38 3.54 -10.52 3.64
C THR A 38 3.03 -10.04 5.00
N LEU A 39 3.61 -8.98 5.56
CA LEU A 39 3.21 -8.41 6.85
C LEU A 39 1.76 -7.88 6.76
N ALA A 40 0.89 -8.39 7.62
CA ALA A 40 -0.48 -7.90 7.71
C ALA A 40 -0.49 -6.41 8.08
N ASN A 41 -1.41 -5.64 7.47
CA ASN A 41 -1.60 -4.20 7.71
C ASN A 41 -0.36 -3.31 7.45
N SER A 42 0.68 -3.81 6.80
CA SER A 42 1.88 -3.05 6.45
C SER A 42 1.71 -2.15 5.21
N ARG A 43 0.54 -2.22 4.56
CA ARG A 43 0.16 -1.35 3.45
C ARG A 43 -0.27 0.02 3.99
N PRO A 44 -0.11 1.10 3.20
CA PRO A 44 -0.60 2.42 3.58
C PRO A 44 -2.11 2.43 3.80
N LEU A 45 -2.57 3.33 4.66
CA LEU A 45 -3.98 3.60 4.88
C LEU A 45 -4.50 4.51 3.76
N TRP A 46 -5.69 4.23 3.26
CA TRP A 46 -6.28 4.96 2.13
C TRP A 46 -7.57 5.66 2.56
N GLY A 47 -7.72 6.92 2.15
CA GLY A 47 -8.95 7.69 2.28
C GLY A 47 -9.54 7.63 3.68
N THR A 48 -10.72 7.01 3.78
CA THR A 48 -11.51 6.87 5.01
C THR A 48 -10.88 5.98 6.08
N SER A 49 -9.84 5.23 5.72
CA SER A 49 -9.09 4.35 6.64
C SER A 49 -8.03 5.12 7.43
N CYS A 50 -7.78 6.38 7.08
CA CYS A 50 -6.85 7.23 7.79
C CYS A 50 -7.49 7.84 9.04
N PRO A 51 -6.83 7.76 10.21
CA PRO A 51 -7.21 8.60 11.33
C PRO A 51 -7.05 10.08 10.94
N GLN A 52 -8.09 10.88 11.19
CA GLN A 52 -8.07 12.33 11.04
C GLN A 52 -7.23 12.98 12.13
#